data_AF-A0A4U0ZHP9-F1
#
_entry.id   AF-A0A4U0ZHP9-F1
#
_cell.length_a   1.000
_cell.length_b   1.000
_cell.length_c   1.000
_cell.angle_alpha   90.00
_cell.angle_beta   90.00
_cell.angle_gamma   90.00
#
_symmetry.space_group_name_H-M   'P 1'
#
loop_
_entity.id
_entity.type
_entity.pdbx_description
1 polymer ?
#
loop_
_entity_poly.entity_id
_entity_poly.type
_entity_poly.pdbx_seq_one_letter_code
_entity_poly.pdbx_strand_id
1 'polypeptide(L)' 'MKFNFAHLGGIDNGTVELGDLTVICGLNNMGKTYSSYAIYGLLRHFEQWTDLLLFREALTKWAKGAVNG' A
#
# COMPACT_ATOMS: atom_id res chain seq x y z
N MET A 1 -7.83 -7.18 -3.91
CA MET A 1 -6.79 -6.19 -4.33
C MET A 1 -5.66 -6.95 -5.00
N LYS A 2 -5.16 -6.51 -6.17
CA LYS A 2 -4.15 -7.25 -6.95
C LYS A 2 -2.79 -6.57 -6.90
N PHE A 3 -1.77 -7.32 -6.52
CA PHE A 3 -0.37 -6.90 -6.45
C PHE A 3 0.45 -7.62 -7.51
N ASN A 4 1.29 -6.87 -8.22
CA ASN A 4 2.27 -7.41 -9.15
C ASN A 4 3.67 -7.06 -8.64
N PHE A 5 4.53 -8.05 -8.60
CA PHE A 5 5.93 -7.96 -8.18
C PHE A 5 6.81 -8.21 -9.39
N ALA A 6 7.80 -7.34 -9.60
CA ALA A 6 8.86 -7.53 -10.57
C ALA A 6 10.19 -7.13 -9.92
N HIS A 7 11.19 -7.99 -10.04
CA HIS A 7 12.55 -7.77 -9.52
C HIS A 7 12.60 -7.37 -8.03
N LEU A 8 11.84 -8.06 -7.18
CA LEU A 8 11.77 -7.79 -5.74
C LEU A 8 12.42 -8.91 -4.92
N GLY A 9 13.62 -8.66 -4.40
CA GLY A 9 14.38 -9.68 -3.67
C GLY A 9 14.69 -10.88 -4.58
N GLY A 10 14.23 -12.08 -4.20
CA GLY A 10 14.33 -13.29 -5.02
C GLY A 10 13.14 -13.55 -5.95
N ILE A 11 12.24 -12.58 -6.14
CA ILE A 11 11.07 -12.69 -7.03
C ILE A 11 11.39 -11.96 -8.33
N ASP A 12 11.58 -12.71 -9.42
CA ASP A 12 11.72 -12.11 -10.75
C ASP A 12 10.40 -11.51 -11.23
N ASN A 13 9.33 -12.31 -11.18
CA ASN A 13 7.96 -11.88 -11.49
C ASN A 13 6.96 -12.68 -10.63
N GLY A 14 5.89 -12.04 -10.20
CA GLY A 14 4.81 -12.72 -9.48
C GLY A 14 3.58 -11.84 -9.28
N THR A 15 2.43 -12.49 -9.13
CA THR A 15 1.16 -11.81 -8.87
C THR A 15 0.51 -12.42 -7.63
N VAL A 16 0.01 -11.57 -6.74
CA VAL A 16 -0.82 -11.97 -5.60
C VAL A 16 -2.12 -11.20 -5.67
N GLU A 17 -3.23 -11.93 -5.65
CA GLU A 17 -4.56 -11.36 -5.54
C GLU A 17 -5.12 -11.63 -4.14
N LEU A 18 -5.40 -10.56 -3.41
CA LEU A 18 -5.98 -10.63 -2.08
C LEU A 18 -7.51 -10.80 -2.16
N GLY A 19 -8.01 -11.86 -1.52
CA GLY A 19 -9.41 -12.03 -1.12
C GLY A 19 -9.61 -11.79 0.39
N ASP A 20 -10.79 -12.10 0.90
CA ASP A 20 -11.18 -11.85 2.31
C ASP A 20 -10.23 -12.48 3.32
N LEU A 21 -9.78 -13.71 3.03
CA LEU A 21 -8.67 -14.37 3.70
C LEU A 21 -7.70 -14.87 2.64
N THR A 22 -6.45 -14.41 2.72
CA THR A 22 -5.40 -14.84 1.80
C THR A 22 -4.26 -15.46 2.61
N VAL A 23 -3.91 -16.72 2.29
CA VAL A 23 -2.83 -17.43 2.95
C VAL A 23 -1.72 -17.73 1.95
N ILE A 24 -0.52 -17.21 2.20
CA ILE A 24 0.66 -17.46 1.37
C ILE A 24 1.48 -18.59 2.00
N CYS A 25 1.41 -19.79 1.42
CA CYS A 25 2.02 -21.01 1.96
C CYS A 25 3.12 -21.59 1.04
N GLY A 26 3.88 -22.56 1.56
CA GLY A 26 4.90 -23.32 0.82
C GLY A 26 6.25 -23.37 1.54
N LEU A 27 7.22 -24.08 0.96
CA LEU A 27 8.61 -24.19 1.45
C LEU A 27 9.21 -22.83 1.80
N ASN A 28 9.88 -22.69 2.95
CA ASN A 28 10.46 -21.42 3.37
C ASN A 28 11.35 -20.82 2.27
N ASN A 29 10.99 -19.62 1.82
CA ASN A 29 11.68 -18.95 0.72
C ASN A 29 11.48 -17.44 0.88
N MET A 30 12.50 -16.69 0.47
CA MET A 30 12.54 -15.23 0.47
C MET A 30 11.31 -14.60 -0.20
N GLY A 31 10.78 -15.22 -1.27
CA GLY A 31 9.61 -14.69 -1.96
C GLY A 31 8.37 -14.51 -1.07
N LYS A 32 8.13 -15.41 -0.10
CA LYS A 32 7.02 -15.23 0.83
C LYS A 32 7.25 -14.05 1.77
N THR A 33 8.48 -13.91 2.26
CA THR A 33 8.87 -12.78 3.11
C THR A 33 8.72 -11.47 2.36
N TYR A 34 9.34 -11.32 1.18
CA TYR A 34 9.27 -10.08 0.40
C TYR A 34 7.84 -9.71 0.00
N SER A 35 7.06 -10.66 -0.51
CA SER A 35 5.66 -10.39 -0.88
C SER A 35 4.83 -9.98 0.33
N SER A 36 4.94 -10.69 1.46
CA SER A 36 4.18 -10.38 2.67
C SER A 36 4.55 -9.01 3.25
N TYR A 37 5.84 -8.69 3.34
CA TYR A 37 6.30 -7.40 3.87
C TYR A 37 5.96 -6.23 2.94
N ALA A 38 6.04 -6.41 1.61
CA ALA A 38 5.67 -5.36 0.67
C ALA A 38 4.17 -5.04 0.73
N ILE A 39 3.32 -6.08 0.77
CA ILE A 39 1.87 -5.92 0.92
C ILE A 39 1.57 -5.26 2.27
N TYR A 40 2.15 -5.77 3.36
CA TYR A 40 1.96 -5.21 4.69
C TYR A 40 2.39 -3.74 4.78
N GLY A 41 3.58 -3.41 4.28
CA GLY A 41 4.11 -2.05 4.31
C GLY A 41 3.21 -1.09 3.54
N LEU A 42 2.75 -1.48 2.35
CA LEU A 42 1.81 -0.66 1.60
C LEU A 42 0.52 -0.46 2.40
N LEU A 43 -0.14 -1.53 2.86
CA LEU A 43 -1.42 -1.42 3.57
C LEU A 43 -1.31 -0.58 4.85
N ARG A 44 -0.22 -0.76 5.62
CA ARG A 44 0.03 -0.01 6.87
C ARG A 44 0.20 1.49 6.61
N HIS A 45 0.91 1.86 5.55
CA HIS A 45 1.19 3.26 5.25
C HIS A 45 0.12 3.91 4.36
N PHE A 46 -0.68 3.11 3.66
CA PHE A 46 -1.74 3.61 2.80
C PHE A 46 -2.73 4.45 3.60
N GLU A 47 -3.18 3.97 4.76
CA GLU A 47 -4.08 4.70 5.67
C GLU A 47 -3.48 6.05 6.11
N GLN A 48 -2.23 6.03 6.55
CA GLN A 48 -1.52 7.23 7.02
C GLN A 48 -1.36 8.26 5.89
N TRP A 49 -1.05 7.81 4.68
CA TRP A 49 -0.88 8.70 3.53
C TRP A 49 -2.20 9.26 3.05
N THR A 50 -3.28 8.47 3.05
CA THR A 50 -4.62 8.95 2.70
C THR A 50 -5.09 10.02 3.67
N ASP A 51 -4.87 9.84 4.97
CA ASP A 51 -5.27 10.82 5.98
C ASP A 51 -4.53 12.15 5.80
N LEU A 52 -3.21 12.10 5.58
CA LEU A 52 -2.41 13.29 5.32
C LEU A 52 -2.85 14.02 4.05
N LEU A 53 -3.14 13.28 2.97
CA LEU A 53 -3.62 13.86 1.71
C LEU A 53 -4.97 14.57 1.88
N LEU A 54 -5.93 13.92 2.53
CA LEU A 54 -7.25 14.49 2.80
C LEU A 54 -7.16 15.73 3.69
N PHE A 55 -6.32 15.69 4.72
CA PHE A 55 -6.08 16.83 5.59
C PHE A 55 -5.48 18.02 4.82
N ARG A 56 -4.50 17.79 3.93
CA ARG A 56 -3.92 18.85 3.08
C ARG A 56 -4.96 19.46 2.15
N GLU A 57 -5.84 18.66 1.57
CA GLU A 57 -6.94 19.18 0.75
C GLU A 57 -7.90 20.04 1.56
N ALA A 58 -8.27 19.60 2.77
CA ALA A 58 -9.14 20.36 3.67
C ALA A 58 -8.52 21.71 4.05
N LEU A 59 -7.23 21.74 4.42
CA LEU A 59 -6.50 22.98 4.69
C LEU A 59 -6.45 23.91 3.48
N THR A 60 -6.22 23.36 2.29
CA THR A 60 -6.17 24.15 1.06
C THR A 60 -7.52 24.80 0.76
N LYS A 61 -8.63 24.08 0.97
CA LYS A 61 -9.99 24.62 0.81
C LYS A 61 -10.27 25.71 1.85
N TRP A 62 -9.91 25.47 3.11
CA TRP A 62 -10.07 26.46 4.18
C TRP A 62 -9.29 27.74 3.90
N ALA A 63 -8.01 27.63 3.53
CA ALA A 63 -7.16 28.78 3.23
C ALA A 63 -7.72 29.61 2.06
N LYS A 64 -8.23 28.96 1.01
CA LYS A 64 -8.90 29.65 -0.10
C LYS A 64 -10.19 30.34 0.33
N GLY A 65 -10.97 29.75 1.24
CA GLY A 65 -12.17 30.38 1.79
C GLY A 65 -11.85 31.60 2.66
N ALA A 66 -10.79 31.53 3.47
CA ALA A 66 -10.35 32.60 4.36
C ALA A 66 -9.74 33.82 3.64
N VAL A 67 -9.26 33.65 2.40
CA VAL A 67 -8.69 34.76 1.59
C VAL A 67 -9.76 35.49 0.77
N ASN A 68 -10.95 34.89 0.59
CA ASN A 68 -12.03 35.43 -0.26
C ASN A 68 -13.23 36.00 0.52
N GLY A 69 -13.16 36.09 1.85
CA GLY A 69 -14.17 36.69 2.72
C GLY A 69 -13.56 37.75 3.61
#